data_AF-A0A432MND4-F1
#
_entry.id   AF-A0A432MND4-F1
#
_cell.length_a   1.000
_cell.length_b   1.000
_cell.length_c   1.000
_cell.angle_alpha   90.00
_cell.angle_beta   90.00
_cell.angle_gamma   90.00
#
_symmetry.space_group_name_H-M   'P 1'
#
loop_
_entity.id
_entity.type
_entity.pdbx_description
1 polymer ?
#
loop_
_entity_poly.entity_id
_entity_poly.type
_entity_poly.pdbx_seq_one_letter_code
_entity_poly.pdbx_strand_id
1 'polypeptide(L)'
;MNRRDWFRLGAIGLKGLIGLVLAVPGAAYLLSPLRKRREDTTDFRRLARLGDLEIGRPRSFSIVDEQRDAWVTYPATPIGTVWLVRQPEGAEQPVLALSAECPHLACKIKLAGDGNGFVCPCHASNFTLDGSRVKAISPRGMDTLEVAPIDPNDPNAEVRVKFQRFRTGTEEKIPLA
;
A
#
# COMPACT_ATOMS: atom_id res chain seq x y z
N MET A 1 29.49 6.49 -57.96
CA MET A 1 29.78 5.98 -56.60
C MET A 1 31.10 5.22 -56.66
N ASN A 2 32.15 5.73 -56.03
CA ASN A 2 33.49 5.14 -56.13
C ASN A 2 33.64 3.98 -55.14
N ARG A 3 34.55 3.02 -55.40
CA ARG A 3 34.78 1.88 -54.46
C ARG A 3 35.08 2.36 -53.05
N ARG A 4 35.85 3.45 -52.95
CA ARG A 4 36.17 4.13 -51.69
C ARG A 4 34.92 4.66 -50.96
N ASP A 5 33.95 5.21 -51.69
CA ASP A 5 32.71 5.73 -51.11
C ASP A 5 31.81 4.59 -50.61
N TRP A 6 31.77 3.46 -51.33
CA TRP A 6 31.04 2.27 -50.90
C TRP A 6 31.58 1.71 -49.57
N PHE A 7 32.90 1.56 -49.45
CA PHE A 7 33.52 1.09 -48.20
C PHE A 7 33.35 2.10 -47.05
N ARG A 8 33.39 3.41 -47.34
CA ARG A 8 33.18 4.46 -46.34
C ARG A 8 31.75 4.45 -45.81
N LEU A 9 30.75 4.30 -46.67
CA LEU A 9 29.34 4.18 -46.29
C LEU A 9 29.10 2.90 -45.47
N GLY A 10 29.65 1.77 -45.90
CA GLY A 10 29.57 0.52 -45.14
C GLY A 10 30.17 0.62 -43.74
N ALA A 11 31.33 1.29 -43.60
CA ALA A 11 31.99 1.49 -42.31
C ALA A 11 31.21 2.45 -41.37
N ILE A 12 30.55 3.48 -41.92
CA ILE A 12 29.68 4.36 -41.13
C ILE A 12 28.43 3.60 -40.68
N GLY A 13 27.81 2.82 -41.57
CA GLY A 13 26.66 1.98 -41.24
C GLY A 13 26.97 0.97 -40.14
N LEU A 14 28.11 0.26 -40.23
CA LEU A 14 28.53 -0.71 -39.23
C LEU A 14 28.82 -0.06 -37.87
N LYS A 15 29.49 1.11 -37.85
CA LYS A 15 29.73 1.87 -36.61
C LYS A 15 28.43 2.35 -35.97
N GLY A 16 27.48 2.82 -36.78
CA GLY A 16 26.15 3.19 -36.31
C GLY A 16 25.43 2.00 -35.67
N LEU A 17 25.46 0.83 -36.33
CA LEU A 17 24.84 -0.40 -35.81
C LEU A 17 25.43 -0.83 -34.46
N ILE A 18 26.76 -0.89 -34.36
CA ILE A 18 27.47 -1.26 -33.12
C ILE A 18 27.14 -0.26 -32.01
N GLY A 19 27.17 1.04 -32.32
CA GLY A 19 26.82 2.09 -31.37
C GLY A 19 25.39 1.95 -30.86
N LEU A 20 24.44 1.61 -31.73
CA LEU A 20 23.03 1.47 -31.38
C LEU A 20 22.77 0.22 -30.51
N VAL A 21 23.45 -0.90 -30.80
CA VAL A 21 23.37 -2.14 -30.00
C VAL A 21 23.84 -1.91 -28.55
N LEU A 22 24.82 -1.04 -28.33
CA LEU A 22 25.30 -0.72 -26.98
C LEU A 22 24.50 0.41 -26.32
N ALA A 23 24.15 1.46 -27.09
CA ALA A 23 23.47 2.63 -26.55
C ALA A 23 22.02 2.37 -26.16
N VAL A 24 21.28 1.55 -26.93
CA VAL A 24 19.87 1.25 -26.65
C VAL A 24 19.66 0.55 -25.30
N PRO A 25 20.32 -0.56 -24.95
CA PRO A 25 20.15 -1.18 -23.62
C PRO A 25 20.66 -0.28 -22.49
N GLY A 26 21.75 0.48 -22.71
CA GLY A 26 22.25 1.45 -21.73
C GLY A 26 21.25 2.58 -21.44
N ALA A 27 20.68 3.18 -22.49
CA ALA A 27 19.64 4.19 -22.36
C ALA A 27 18.36 3.60 -21.76
N ALA A 28 17.94 2.41 -22.16
CA ALA A 28 16.79 1.72 -21.59
C ALA A 28 16.96 1.42 -20.10
N TYR A 29 18.17 1.06 -19.67
CA TYR A 29 18.50 0.86 -18.26
C TYR A 29 18.43 2.18 -17.47
N LEU A 30 19.05 3.25 -17.96
CA LEU A 30 19.03 4.56 -17.31
C LEU A 30 17.62 5.18 -17.26
N LEU A 31 16.78 4.92 -18.27
CA LEU A 31 15.40 5.37 -18.34
C LEU A 31 14.43 4.38 -17.68
N SER A 32 14.90 3.21 -17.23
CA SER A 32 14.05 2.20 -16.58
C SER A 32 13.31 2.72 -15.33
N PRO A 33 13.88 3.61 -14.48
CA PRO A 33 13.15 4.17 -13.34
C PRO A 33 11.96 5.04 -13.76
N LEU A 34 12.07 5.72 -14.90
CA LEU A 34 10.97 6.52 -15.45
C LEU A 34 9.86 5.64 -16.04
N ARG A 35 10.18 4.40 -16.42
CA ARG A 35 9.23 3.43 -16.97
C ARG A 35 8.65 2.47 -15.93
N LYS A 36 9.18 2.44 -14.70
CA LYS A 36 8.49 1.80 -13.57
C LYS A 36 7.21 2.59 -13.32
N ARG A 37 6.13 2.12 -13.97
CA ARG A 37 4.76 2.44 -13.62
C ARG A 37 4.68 2.28 -12.10
N ARG A 38 4.29 3.36 -11.42
CA ARG A 38 3.87 3.38 -10.01
C ARG A 38 3.12 2.08 -9.76
N GLU A 39 3.75 1.14 -9.05
CA GLU A 39 3.14 -0.15 -8.79
C GLU A 39 1.84 0.15 -8.05
N ASP A 40 0.75 -0.32 -8.66
CA ASP A 40 -0.59 0.23 -8.51
C ASP A 40 -1.00 0.33 -7.02
N THR A 41 -0.99 1.56 -6.48
CA THR A 41 -1.81 1.99 -5.34
C THR A 41 -3.31 1.89 -5.67
N THR A 42 -3.75 0.83 -6.32
CA THR A 42 -5.06 0.65 -6.93
C THR A 42 -5.56 -0.78 -6.73
N ASP A 43 -4.73 -1.65 -6.12
CA ASP A 43 -5.06 -3.05 -5.94
C ASP A 43 -5.77 -3.30 -4.60
N PHE A 44 -7.10 -3.32 -4.65
CA PHE A 44 -7.95 -3.58 -3.50
C PHE A 44 -7.92 -5.07 -3.13
N ARG A 45 -7.44 -5.36 -1.92
CA ARG A 45 -7.35 -6.71 -1.34
C ARG A 45 -8.65 -7.07 -0.63
N ARG A 46 -9.22 -8.23 -0.93
CA ARG A 46 -10.40 -8.77 -0.23
C ARG A 46 -10.01 -9.28 1.15
N LEU A 47 -10.70 -8.84 2.20
CA LEU A 47 -10.40 -9.22 3.58
C LEU A 47 -11.51 -10.01 4.27
N ALA A 48 -12.77 -9.65 4.03
CA ALA A 48 -13.92 -10.28 4.68
C ALA A 48 -15.20 -10.11 3.84
N ARG A 49 -16.28 -10.78 4.23
CA ARG A 49 -17.64 -10.39 3.82
C ARG A 49 -18.24 -9.45 4.85
N LEU A 50 -19.15 -8.59 4.44
CA LEU A 50 -19.82 -7.64 5.34
C LEU A 50 -20.59 -8.36 6.46
N GLY A 51 -21.27 -9.45 6.13
CA GLY A 51 -22.04 -10.27 7.07
C GLY A 51 -21.19 -10.95 8.15
N ASP A 52 -19.89 -11.16 7.90
CA ASP A 52 -19.00 -11.76 8.89
C ASP A 52 -18.63 -10.76 9.99
N LEU A 53 -18.76 -9.46 9.75
CA LEU A 53 -18.38 -8.40 10.69
C LEU A 53 -19.56 -8.01 11.57
N GLU A 54 -19.34 -7.99 12.88
CA GLU A 54 -20.30 -7.48 13.87
C GLU A 54 -20.20 -5.95 13.98
N ILE A 55 -21.33 -5.27 14.08
CA ILE A 55 -21.39 -3.81 14.22
C ILE A 55 -20.68 -3.38 15.51
N GLY A 56 -19.77 -2.42 15.40
CA GLY A 56 -19.04 -1.84 16.52
C GLY A 56 -17.95 -2.72 17.13
N ARG A 57 -17.77 -3.98 16.68
CA ARG A 57 -16.67 -4.84 17.14
C ARG A 57 -15.54 -4.92 16.10
N PRO A 58 -14.36 -4.34 16.38
CA PRO A 58 -13.24 -4.41 15.45
C PRO A 58 -12.71 -5.82 15.27
N ARG A 59 -12.37 -6.19 14.03
CA ARG A 59 -11.61 -7.42 13.73
C ARG A 59 -10.37 -7.09 12.92
N SER A 60 -9.28 -7.79 13.21
CA SER A 60 -8.00 -7.59 12.50
C SER A 60 -7.81 -8.63 11.42
N PHE A 61 -7.26 -8.20 10.28
CA PHE A 61 -6.95 -9.03 9.12
C PHE A 61 -5.53 -8.75 8.67
N SER A 62 -4.80 -9.80 8.32
CA SER A 62 -3.45 -9.66 7.76
C SER A 62 -3.52 -9.44 6.26
N ILE A 63 -2.75 -8.46 5.77
CA ILE A 63 -2.53 -8.26 4.34
C ILE A 63 -1.39 -9.16 3.93
N VAL A 64 -1.67 -10.10 3.05
CA VAL A 64 -0.68 -11.03 2.49
C VAL A 64 -0.39 -10.60 1.07
N ASP A 65 0.89 -10.37 0.76
CA ASP A 65 1.32 -10.00 -0.58
C ASP A 65 2.70 -10.55 -0.92
N GLU A 66 2.97 -10.69 -2.21
CA GLU A 66 4.26 -11.05 -2.77
C GLU A 66 5.14 -9.80 -2.82
N GLN A 67 6.36 -9.88 -2.28
CA GLN A 67 7.29 -8.74 -2.34
C GLN A 67 8.31 -8.98 -3.44
N ARG A 68 8.42 -8.04 -4.37
CA ARG A 68 9.43 -8.06 -5.43
C ARG A 68 10.43 -6.94 -5.22
N ASP A 69 11.69 -7.30 -4.99
CA ASP A 69 12.79 -6.34 -5.03
C ASP A 69 13.48 -6.37 -6.42
N ALA A 70 14.61 -5.66 -6.55
CA ALA A 70 15.32 -5.58 -7.82
C ALA A 70 15.88 -6.92 -8.34
N TRP A 71 16.01 -7.93 -7.46
CA TRP A 71 16.75 -9.17 -7.72
C TRP A 71 15.97 -10.43 -7.34
N VAL A 72 15.06 -10.36 -6.37
CA VAL A 72 14.38 -11.50 -5.76
C VAL A 72 12.88 -11.22 -5.62
N THR A 73 12.10 -12.26 -5.87
CA THR A 73 10.67 -12.32 -5.55
C THR A 73 10.50 -13.19 -4.32
N TYR A 74 10.04 -12.59 -3.22
CA TYR A 74 9.73 -13.31 -1.99
C TYR A 74 8.31 -13.87 -2.06
N PRO A 75 8.06 -15.07 -1.53
CA PRO A 75 6.73 -15.65 -1.52
C PRO A 75 5.74 -14.76 -0.74
N ALA A 76 4.45 -14.97 -1.01
CA ALA A 76 3.38 -14.22 -0.37
C ALA A 76 3.45 -14.34 1.17
N THR A 77 3.71 -13.21 1.84
CA THR A 77 3.87 -13.15 3.31
C THR A 77 2.99 -12.05 3.90
N PRO A 78 2.62 -12.12 5.21
CA PRO A 78 1.91 -11.04 5.87
C PRO A 78 2.77 -9.77 5.90
N ILE A 79 2.44 -8.79 5.06
CA ILE A 79 3.13 -7.50 4.99
C ILE A 79 2.52 -6.46 5.95
N GLY A 80 1.26 -6.63 6.38
CA GLY A 80 0.58 -5.64 7.20
C GLY A 80 -0.62 -6.20 7.95
N THR A 81 -1.21 -5.39 8.83
CA THR A 81 -2.46 -5.73 9.51
C THR A 81 -3.40 -4.53 9.46
N VAL A 82 -4.67 -4.81 9.16
CA VAL A 82 -5.75 -3.82 9.08
C VAL A 82 -6.82 -4.18 10.10
N TRP A 83 -7.31 -3.19 10.82
CA TRP A 83 -8.51 -3.27 11.63
C TRP A 83 -9.72 -2.87 10.80
N LEU A 84 -10.72 -3.74 10.73
CA LEU A 84 -12.02 -3.45 10.14
C LEU A 84 -13.04 -3.24 11.26
N VAL A 85 -13.75 -2.13 11.20
CA VAL A 85 -14.84 -1.78 12.13
C VAL A 85 -16.10 -1.58 11.31
N ARG A 86 -17.07 -2.47 11.48
CA ARG A 86 -18.38 -2.29 10.84
C ARG A 86 -19.14 -1.17 11.54
N GLN A 87 -19.57 -0.20 10.76
CA GLN A 87 -20.28 0.98 11.22
C GLN A 87 -21.78 0.68 11.38
N PRO A 88 -22.50 1.43 12.24
CA PRO A 88 -23.95 1.34 12.34
C PRO A 88 -24.64 1.80 11.03
N GLU A 89 -25.91 1.42 10.88
CA GLU A 89 -26.73 1.87 9.75
C GLU A 89 -26.81 3.40 9.71
N GLY A 90 -26.73 3.98 8.50
CA GLY A 90 -26.76 5.42 8.27
C GLY A 90 -25.38 6.11 8.31
N ALA A 91 -24.30 5.39 8.59
CA ALA A 91 -22.94 5.92 8.42
C ALA A 91 -22.60 6.12 6.93
N GLU A 92 -21.70 7.07 6.64
CA GLU A 92 -21.25 7.36 5.26
C GLU A 92 -20.61 6.15 4.56
N GLN A 93 -19.93 5.29 5.33
CA GLN A 93 -19.38 4.03 4.86
C GLN A 93 -19.75 2.90 5.84
N PRO A 94 -20.15 1.71 5.34
CA PRO A 94 -20.57 0.60 6.19
C PRO A 94 -19.39 -0.05 6.95
N VAL A 95 -18.16 0.18 6.51
CA VAL A 95 -16.94 -0.35 7.15
C VAL A 95 -15.87 0.71 7.16
N LEU A 96 -15.27 0.91 8.33
CA LEU A 96 -14.05 1.69 8.50
C LEU A 96 -12.84 0.76 8.53
N ALA A 97 -11.84 1.02 7.69
CA ALA A 97 -10.57 0.33 7.70
C ALA A 97 -9.48 1.23 8.30
N LEU A 98 -8.76 0.71 9.29
CA LEU A 98 -7.67 1.41 9.97
C LEU A 98 -6.39 0.56 9.90
N SER A 99 -5.26 1.20 9.59
CA SER A 99 -3.95 0.55 9.72
C SER A 99 -3.68 0.18 11.17
N ALA A 100 -3.18 -1.03 11.41
CA ALA A 100 -2.68 -1.42 12.73
C ALA A 100 -1.24 -0.91 12.99
N GLU A 101 -0.66 -0.10 12.10
CA GLU A 101 0.66 0.52 12.30
C GLU A 101 0.51 1.85 13.02
N CYS A 102 1.20 2.01 14.16
CA CYS A 102 1.15 3.24 14.92
C CYS A 102 1.84 4.40 14.16
N PRO A 103 1.18 5.56 13.98
CA PRO A 103 1.80 6.72 13.31
C PRO A 103 3.07 7.25 13.98
N HIS A 104 3.34 6.86 15.23
CA HIS A 104 4.58 7.21 15.91
C HIS A 104 5.80 6.55 15.23
N LEU A 105 5.89 5.22 15.28
CA LEU A 105 7.04 4.42 14.82
C LEU A 105 6.62 3.02 14.33
N ALA A 106 5.43 2.89 13.74
CA ALA A 106 4.89 1.66 13.13
C ALA A 106 4.72 0.44 14.07
N CYS A 107 4.77 0.62 15.39
CA CYS A 107 4.42 -0.45 16.33
C CYS A 107 2.99 -0.96 16.08
N LYS A 108 2.78 -2.28 16.24
CA LYS A 108 1.47 -2.91 16.06
C LYS A 108 0.48 -2.44 17.14
N ILE A 109 -0.57 -1.76 16.70
CA ILE A 109 -1.72 -1.35 17.50
C ILE A 109 -2.62 -2.57 17.76
N LYS A 110 -3.03 -2.73 19.02
CA LYS A 110 -3.92 -3.80 19.49
C LYS A 110 -5.27 -3.23 19.90
N LEU A 111 -6.31 -4.05 19.90
CA LEU A 111 -7.57 -3.71 20.57
C LEU A 111 -7.32 -3.62 22.08
N ALA A 112 -7.89 -2.60 22.73
CA ALA A 112 -7.83 -2.47 24.18
C ALA A 112 -8.60 -3.62 24.86
N GLY A 113 -8.23 -3.96 26.10
CA GLY A 113 -8.81 -5.10 26.82
C GLY A 113 -10.31 -4.96 27.13
N ASP A 114 -10.82 -3.72 27.14
CA ASP A 114 -12.24 -3.39 27.30
C ASP A 114 -13.02 -3.39 25.96
N GLY A 115 -12.33 -3.50 24.83
CA GLY A 115 -12.92 -3.50 23.49
C GLY A 115 -13.39 -2.14 22.98
N ASN A 116 -13.17 -1.05 23.73
CA ASN A 116 -13.74 0.28 23.42
C ASN A 116 -12.78 1.20 22.64
N GLY A 117 -11.64 0.67 22.20
CA GLY A 117 -10.65 1.43 21.45
C GLY A 117 -9.41 0.62 21.17
N PHE A 118 -8.36 1.30 20.76
CA PHE A 118 -7.09 0.70 20.41
C PHE A 118 -5.94 1.27 21.24
N VAL A 119 -4.94 0.43 21.50
CA VAL A 119 -3.75 0.78 22.27
C VAL A 119 -2.48 0.36 21.53
N CYS A 120 -1.52 1.28 21.44
CA CYS A 120 -0.16 0.99 21.02
C CYS A 120 0.69 0.65 22.26
N PRO A 121 1.20 -0.59 22.40
CA PRO A 121 1.89 -1.03 23.61
C PRO A 121 3.30 -0.43 23.77
N CYS A 122 3.89 0.15 22.71
CA CYS A 122 5.27 0.63 22.75
C CYS A 122 5.45 1.87 23.64
N HIS A 123 4.51 2.82 23.56
CA HIS A 123 4.57 4.09 24.30
C HIS A 123 3.16 4.55 24.74
N ALA A 124 2.28 3.59 25.01
CA ALA A 124 0.93 3.79 25.56
C ALA A 124 0.07 4.83 24.83
N SER A 125 0.12 4.87 23.50
CA SER A 125 -0.78 5.71 22.70
C SER A 125 -2.16 5.06 22.59
N ASN A 126 -3.22 5.82 22.88
CA ASN A 126 -4.60 5.32 22.84
C ASN A 126 -5.42 6.00 21.73
N PHE A 127 -6.27 5.20 21.10
CA PHE A 127 -7.15 5.60 20.01
C PHE A 127 -8.58 5.11 20.26
N THR A 128 -9.56 5.86 19.78
CA THR A 128 -10.97 5.45 19.76
C THR A 128 -11.25 4.44 18.66
N LEU A 129 -12.46 3.86 18.60
CA LEU A 129 -12.86 2.89 17.57
C LEU A 129 -12.90 3.44 16.14
N ASP A 130 -13.08 4.75 15.99
CA ASP A 130 -12.94 5.48 14.72
C ASP A 130 -11.47 5.82 14.38
N GLY A 131 -10.53 5.45 15.25
CA GLY A 131 -9.09 5.68 15.06
C GLY A 131 -8.61 7.06 15.50
N SER A 132 -9.50 7.92 16.04
CA SER A 132 -9.11 9.22 16.56
C SER A 132 -8.17 9.08 17.77
N ARG A 133 -7.25 10.04 17.93
CA ARG A 133 -6.26 10.04 19.02
C ARG A 133 -6.88 10.60 20.29
N VAL A 134 -6.78 9.88 21.41
CA VAL A 134 -7.28 10.36 22.72
C VAL A 134 -6.14 10.97 23.55
N LYS A 135 -5.15 10.15 23.92
CA LYS A 135 -4.00 10.52 24.74
C LYS A 135 -2.82 9.70 24.26
N ALA A 136 -1.87 10.34 23.57
CA ALA A 136 -0.83 9.62 22.85
C ALA A 136 0.39 10.49 22.52
N ILE A 137 1.55 9.83 22.50
CA ILE A 137 2.78 10.34 21.89
C ILE A 137 2.67 10.32 20.35
N SER A 138 1.77 9.48 19.81
CA SER A 138 1.48 9.45 18.36
C SER A 138 1.15 10.84 17.81
N PRO A 139 1.82 11.28 16.72
CA PRO A 139 1.63 12.62 16.15
C PRO A 139 0.24 12.81 15.52
N ARG A 140 -0.47 11.74 15.21
CA ARG A 140 -1.84 11.74 14.67
C ARG A 140 -2.63 10.50 15.10
N GLY A 141 -3.92 10.45 14.73
CA GLY A 141 -4.78 9.27 14.87
C GLY A 141 -4.35 8.11 13.95
N MET A 142 -4.98 6.95 14.10
CA MET A 142 -4.71 5.79 13.24
C MET A 142 -4.93 6.13 11.77
N ASP A 143 -4.10 5.57 10.90
CA ASP A 143 -4.19 5.85 9.47
C ASP A 143 -5.40 5.11 8.87
N THR A 144 -6.39 5.88 8.41
CA THR A 144 -7.54 5.33 7.66
C THR A 144 -7.10 4.75 6.32
N LEU A 145 -7.71 3.66 5.88
CA LEU A 145 -7.45 3.04 4.58
C LEU A 145 -8.67 3.18 3.68
N GLU A 146 -8.42 3.24 2.38
CA GLU A 146 -9.48 3.33 1.38
C GLU A 146 -10.20 1.98 1.26
N VAL A 147 -11.51 2.02 1.40
CA VAL A 147 -12.40 0.86 1.27
C VAL A 147 -13.14 0.99 -0.05
N ALA A 148 -13.21 -0.09 -0.82
CA ALA A 148 -14.01 -0.10 -2.05
C ALA A 148 -15.50 0.13 -1.71
N PRO A 149 -16.31 0.66 -2.62
CA PRO A 149 -17.76 0.77 -2.41
C PRO A 149 -18.38 -0.59 -2.04
N ILE A 150 -19.17 -0.61 -0.97
CA ILE A 150 -19.85 -1.78 -0.44
C ILE A 150 -21.34 -1.49 -0.46
N ASP A 151 -22.15 -2.42 -0.96
CA ASP A 151 -23.61 -2.38 -0.76
C ASP A 151 -23.90 -2.75 0.70
N PRO A 152 -24.45 -1.83 1.53
CA PRO A 152 -24.73 -2.11 2.94
C PRO A 152 -25.84 -3.17 3.14
N ASN A 153 -26.69 -3.39 2.14
CA ASN A 153 -27.83 -4.31 2.23
C ASN A 153 -27.48 -5.74 1.80
N ASP A 154 -26.35 -5.95 1.14
CA ASP A 154 -25.90 -7.29 0.75
C ASP A 154 -24.93 -7.86 1.81
N PRO A 155 -25.36 -8.85 2.62
CA PRO A 155 -24.48 -9.48 3.61
C PRO A 155 -23.29 -10.22 2.96
N ASN A 156 -23.37 -10.57 1.68
CA ASN A 156 -22.27 -11.19 0.94
C ASN A 156 -21.32 -10.18 0.30
N ALA A 157 -21.59 -8.88 0.41
CA ALA A 157 -20.73 -7.85 -0.14
C ALA A 157 -19.30 -8.00 0.39
N GLU A 158 -18.34 -7.97 -0.54
CA GLU A 158 -16.93 -8.15 -0.21
C GLU A 158 -16.33 -6.86 0.32
N VAL A 159 -15.75 -6.94 1.51
CA VAL A 159 -14.96 -5.85 2.07
C VAL A 159 -13.57 -5.90 1.45
N ARG A 160 -13.31 -4.96 0.54
CA ARG A 160 -12.02 -4.82 -0.12
C ARG A 160 -11.34 -3.53 0.33
N VAL A 161 -10.08 -3.64 0.74
CA VAL A 161 -9.30 -2.53 1.28
C VAL A 161 -8.04 -2.35 0.45
N LYS A 162 -7.74 -1.09 0.13
CA LYS A 162 -6.47 -0.70 -0.47
C LYS A 162 -5.46 -0.46 0.65
N PHE A 163 -4.54 -1.41 0.80
CA PHE A 163 -3.49 -1.31 1.80
C PHE A 163 -2.46 -0.27 1.39
N GLN A 164 -2.14 0.64 2.31
CA GLN A 164 -1.15 1.68 2.10
C GLN A 164 -0.46 1.99 3.42
N ARG A 165 0.86 2.21 3.36
CA ARG A 165 1.64 2.68 4.50
C ARG A 165 1.85 4.18 4.40
N PHE A 166 2.04 4.79 5.56
CA PHE A 166 2.23 6.24 5.68
C PHE A 166 3.51 6.52 6.47
N ARG A 167 4.11 7.68 6.22
CA ARG A 167 5.28 8.14 6.95
C ARG A 167 4.95 8.25 8.44
N THR A 168 5.81 7.69 9.27
CA THR A 168 5.72 7.76 10.73
C THR A 168 6.41 9.01 11.28
N GLY A 169 6.04 9.44 12.47
CA GLY A 169 6.65 10.59 13.16
C GLY A 169 6.19 11.97 12.65
N THR A 170 5.20 12.01 11.76
CA THR A 170 4.62 13.26 11.21
C THR A 170 3.15 13.41 11.59
N GLU A 171 2.69 14.64 11.80
CA GLU A 171 1.25 14.89 12.01
C GLU A 171 0.44 14.67 10.73
N GLU A 172 1.07 14.94 9.58
CA GLU A 172 0.48 14.71 8.27
C GLU A 172 0.51 13.24 7.87
N LYS A 173 -0.58 12.79 7.24
CA LYS A 173 -0.74 11.46 6.67
C LYS A 173 -0.16 11.43 5.25
N ILE A 174 1.16 11.25 5.17
CA ILE A 174 1.91 11.22 3.90
C ILE A 174 2.07 9.77 3.43
N PRO A 175 1.51 9.38 2.27
CA PRO A 175 1.66 8.01 1.77
C PRO A 175 3.11 7.69 1.40
N LEU A 176 3.57 6.49 1.75
CA LEU A 176 4.84 5.96 1.25
C LEU A 176 4.60 5.44 -0.18
N ALA A 177 5.53 5.79 -1.07
CA ALA A 177 5.52 5.42 -2.48
C ALA A 177 6.12 4.03 -2.71
#